data_AF-A0A3R9S8D4-F1
#
_entry.id   AF-A0A3R9S8D4-F1
#
_cell.length_a   1.000
_cell.length_b   1.000
_cell.length_c   1.000
_cell.angle_alpha   90.00
_cell.angle_beta   90.00
_cell.angle_gamma   90.00
#
_symmetry.space_group_name_H-M   'P 1'
#
loop_
_entity.id
_entity.type
_entity.pdbx_description
1 polymer ?
#
loop_
_entity_poly.entity_id
_entity_poly.type
_entity_poly.pdbx_seq_one_letter_code
_entity_poly.pdbx_strand_id
1 'polypeptide(L)'
;GGIPVSSGIHLWMADTPKTRDRVEVIQSLESIKALQPKIVVPAHMVEGAPQGLDAVNFSINYLNSYEKAAKATKNATELSKLMQKQYPTLQSVDSLELGAKVVKGEMQWP
;
A
#
# COMPACT_ATOMS: atom_id res chain seq x y z
N GLY A 1 4.53 -4.35 -10.96
CA GLY A 1 5.47 -4.64 -9.86
C GLY A 1 4.76 -4.43 -8.53
N GLY A 2 5.44 -4.71 -7.42
CA GLY A 2 4.92 -4.50 -6.07
C GLY A 2 4.45 -5.76 -5.35
N ILE A 3 4.15 -5.59 -4.06
CA ILE A 3 3.71 -6.64 -3.14
C ILE A 3 2.19 -6.50 -2.98
N PRO A 4 1.37 -7.29 -3.73
CA PRO A 4 -0.04 -6.99 -3.88
C PRO A 4 -0.82 -7.13 -2.57
N VAL A 5 -0.50 -8.13 -1.74
CA VAL A 5 -1.21 -8.38 -0.48
C VAL A 5 -0.26 -8.22 0.70
N SER A 6 -0.54 -7.21 1.52
CA SER A 6 0.09 -7.00 2.84
C SER A 6 -1.00 -6.82 3.91
N SER A 7 -0.67 -6.98 5.19
CA SER A 7 -1.66 -6.84 6.27
C SER A 7 -1.08 -6.23 7.54
N GLY A 8 -1.73 -5.19 8.08
CA GLY A 8 -1.30 -4.53 9.32
C GLY A 8 0.00 -3.70 9.24
N ILE A 9 0.50 -3.44 8.02
CA ILE A 9 1.65 -2.59 7.75
C ILE A 9 1.33 -1.54 6.69
N HIS A 10 2.09 -0.45 6.65
CA HIS A 10 2.14 0.40 5.46
C HIS A 10 2.70 -0.38 4.26
N LEU A 11 1.97 -0.39 3.14
CA LEU A 11 2.39 -1.12 1.93
C LEU A 11 3.68 -0.53 1.34
N TRP A 12 4.48 -1.40 0.72
CA TRP A 12 5.71 -1.03 0.03
C TRP A 12 5.42 -0.29 -1.28
N MET A 13 5.58 1.03 -1.27
CA MET A 13 5.18 1.88 -2.40
C MET A 13 6.30 2.18 -3.40
N ALA A 14 7.56 1.85 -3.08
CA ALA A 14 8.70 2.15 -3.95
C ALA A 14 8.63 1.40 -5.30
N ASP A 15 8.07 0.18 -5.31
CA ASP A 15 7.87 -0.62 -6.53
C ASP A 15 6.64 -0.18 -7.35
N THR A 16 5.81 0.73 -6.81
CA THR A 16 4.59 1.26 -7.45
C THR A 16 4.54 2.78 -7.41
N PRO A 17 5.57 3.47 -7.95
CA PRO A 17 5.72 4.91 -7.76
C PRO A 17 4.70 5.73 -8.56
N LYS A 18 4.21 5.21 -9.70
CA LYS A 18 3.26 5.92 -10.57
C LYS A 18 1.82 5.55 -10.24
N THR A 19 0.89 6.46 -10.55
CA THR A 19 -0.55 6.19 -10.41
C THR A 19 -0.98 4.95 -11.20
N ARG A 20 -0.45 4.75 -12.41
CA ARG A 20 -0.77 3.58 -13.23
C ARG A 20 -0.38 2.28 -12.52
N ASP A 21 0.80 2.22 -11.92
CA ASP A 21 1.30 1.03 -11.23
C ASP A 21 0.37 0.65 -10.07
N ARG A 22 -0.09 1.65 -9.30
CA ARG A 22 -1.06 1.44 -8.21
C ARG A 22 -2.42 0.94 -8.71
N VAL A 23 -2.90 1.49 -9.83
CA VAL A 23 -4.15 1.03 -10.47
C VAL A 23 -4.03 -0.44 -10.92
N GLU A 24 -2.91 -0.83 -11.52
CA GLU A 24 -2.66 -2.21 -11.94
C GLU A 24 -2.66 -3.19 -10.74
N VAL A 25 -2.07 -2.79 -9.61
CA VAL A 25 -2.13 -3.60 -8.37
C VAL A 25 -3.55 -3.72 -7.84
N ILE A 26 -4.32 -2.63 -7.82
CA ILE A 26 -5.74 -2.66 -7.41
C ILE A 26 -6.54 -3.61 -8.32
N GLN A 27 -6.36 -3.56 -9.63
CA GLN A 27 -7.05 -4.45 -10.57
C GLN A 27 -6.70 -5.93 -10.34
N SER A 28 -5.43 -6.21 -10.00
CA SER A 28 -4.99 -7.55 -9.65
C SER A 28 -5.66 -8.05 -8.36
N LEU A 29 -5.78 -7.18 -7.36
CA LEU A 29 -6.46 -7.49 -6.10
C LEU A 29 -7.97 -7.70 -6.27
N GLU A 30 -8.63 -6.89 -7.08
CA GLU A 30 -10.05 -7.09 -7.42
C GLU A 30 -10.27 -8.41 -8.17
N SER A 31 -9.31 -8.79 -9.03
CA SER A 31 -9.35 -10.09 -9.71
C SER A 31 -9.21 -11.25 -8.72
N ILE A 32 -8.31 -11.15 -7.73
CA ILE A 32 -8.21 -12.14 -6.63
C ILE A 32 -9.53 -12.23 -5.87
N LYS A 33 -10.13 -11.09 -5.52
CA LYS A 33 -11.40 -11.03 -4.79
C LYS A 33 -12.55 -11.69 -5.56
N ALA A 34 -12.61 -11.47 -6.88
CA ALA A 34 -13.64 -12.04 -7.75
C ALA A 34 -13.57 -13.58 -7.83
N LEU A 35 -12.40 -14.18 -7.61
CA LEU A 35 -12.23 -15.64 -7.57
C LEU A 35 -12.78 -16.30 -6.30
N GLN A 36 -13.24 -15.53 -5.32
CA GLN A 36 -13.74 -16.02 -4.03
C GLN A 36 -12.79 -17.05 -3.37
N PRO A 37 -11.49 -16.73 -3.23
CA PRO A 37 -10.50 -17.68 -2.72
C PRO A 37 -10.83 -18.09 -1.28
N LYS A 38 -10.62 -19.37 -0.99
CA LYS A 38 -10.71 -19.88 0.39
C LYS A 38 -9.56 -19.37 1.26
N ILE A 39 -8.39 -19.13 0.66
CA ILE A 39 -7.16 -18.72 1.36
C ILE A 39 -6.42 -17.70 0.50
N VAL A 40 -5.95 -16.64 1.14
CA VAL A 40 -4.93 -15.73 0.61
C VAL A 40 -3.93 -15.50 1.72
N VAL A 41 -2.64 -15.77 1.46
CA VAL A 41 -1.57 -15.55 2.43
C VAL A 41 -0.87 -14.24 2.07
N PRO A 42 -0.89 -13.21 2.95
CA PRO A 42 -0.17 -11.97 2.72
C PRO A 42 1.33 -12.23 2.63
N ALA A 43 2.02 -11.55 1.72
CA ALA A 43 3.48 -11.69 1.61
C ALA A 43 4.21 -11.03 2.79
N HIS A 44 3.63 -9.96 3.35
CA HIS A 44 4.11 -9.30 4.56
C HIS A 44 2.93 -9.02 5.49
N MET A 45 3.10 -9.33 6.76
CA MET A 45 2.10 -9.05 7.78
C MET A 45 2.72 -8.92 9.16
N VAL A 46 2.07 -8.15 10.03
CA VAL A 46 2.32 -8.24 11.47
C VAL A 46 1.65 -9.50 12.03
N GLU A 47 2.16 -9.99 13.15
CA GLU A 47 1.55 -11.12 13.86
C GLU A 47 0.08 -10.83 14.20
N GLY A 48 -0.79 -11.80 13.95
CA GLY A 48 -2.23 -11.67 14.20
C GLY A 48 -2.99 -10.78 13.21
N ALA A 49 -2.34 -10.20 12.19
CA ALA A 49 -3.06 -9.43 11.18
C ALA A 49 -4.03 -10.32 10.37
N PRO A 50 -5.17 -9.77 9.90
CA PRO A 50 -6.11 -10.52 9.07
C PRO A 50 -5.45 -11.09 7.81
N GLN A 51 -5.93 -12.26 7.39
CA GLN A 51 -5.51 -12.96 6.16
C GLN A 51 -6.71 -13.10 5.21
N GLY A 52 -6.53 -13.83 4.10
CA GLY A 52 -7.64 -14.09 3.19
C GLY A 52 -8.14 -12.81 2.51
N LEU A 53 -9.45 -12.76 2.27
CA LEU A 53 -10.10 -11.61 1.63
C LEU A 53 -10.01 -10.32 2.47
N ASP A 54 -9.83 -10.41 3.78
CA ASP A 54 -9.67 -9.22 4.62
C ASP A 54 -8.34 -8.51 4.33
N ALA A 55 -7.26 -9.25 4.12
CA ALA A 55 -5.97 -8.68 3.70
C ALA A 55 -6.04 -8.08 2.30
N VAL A 56 -6.79 -8.71 1.38
CA VAL A 56 -7.03 -8.20 0.03
C VAL A 56 -7.80 -6.89 0.09
N ASN A 57 -8.92 -6.85 0.83
CA ASN A 57 -9.73 -5.65 1.01
C ASN A 57 -8.94 -4.53 1.70
N PHE A 58 -8.13 -4.85 2.71
CA PHE A 58 -7.22 -3.90 3.34
C PHE A 58 -6.25 -3.30 2.33
N SER A 59 -5.61 -4.12 1.50
CA SER A 59 -4.65 -3.67 0.50
C SER A 59 -5.29 -2.75 -0.56
N ILE A 60 -6.49 -3.11 -1.05
CA ILE A 60 -7.27 -2.26 -1.97
C ILE A 60 -7.58 -0.90 -1.32
N ASN A 61 -8.10 -0.92 -0.10
CA ASN A 61 -8.48 0.31 0.62
C ASN A 61 -7.26 1.20 0.88
N TYR A 62 -6.13 0.60 1.28
CA TYR A 62 -4.89 1.32 1.50
C TYR A 62 -4.39 2.00 0.22
N LEU A 63 -4.33 1.29 -0.90
CA LEU A 63 -3.87 1.86 -2.18
C LEU A 63 -4.76 3.00 -2.67
N ASN A 64 -6.08 2.88 -2.48
CA ASN A 64 -7.03 3.96 -2.78
C ASN A 64 -6.81 5.20 -1.92
N SER A 65 -6.59 5.02 -0.62
CA SER A 65 -6.27 6.13 0.30
C SER A 65 -4.91 6.76 -0.01
N TYR A 66 -3.91 5.92 -0.30
CA TYR A 66 -2.57 6.37 -0.67
C TYR A 66 -2.57 7.19 -1.95
N GLU A 67 -3.33 6.78 -2.99
CA GLU A 67 -3.45 7.56 -4.22
C GLU A 67 -4.09 8.93 -3.98
N LYS A 68 -5.12 9.01 -3.13
CA LYS A 68 -5.72 10.29 -2.73
C LYS A 68 -4.71 11.17 -1.98
N ALA A 69 -3.99 10.59 -1.03
CA ALA A 69 -2.97 11.29 -0.26
C ALA A 69 -1.81 11.76 -1.15
N ALA A 70 -1.37 10.93 -2.10
CA ALA A 70 -0.30 11.26 -3.04
C ALA A 70 -0.67 12.44 -3.94
N LYS A 71 -1.93 12.56 -4.36
CA LYS A 71 -2.43 13.70 -5.13
C LYS A 71 -2.60 14.98 -4.28
N ALA A 72 -2.93 14.83 -3.00
CA ALA A 72 -3.23 15.95 -2.10
C ALA A 72 -1.99 16.61 -1.46
N THR A 73 -0.81 16.01 -1.62
CA THR A 73 0.43 16.41 -0.92
C THR A 73 1.50 16.84 -1.90
N LYS A 74 2.46 17.65 -1.46
CA LYS A 74 3.51 18.17 -2.35
C LYS A 74 4.81 17.37 -2.27
N ASN A 75 5.14 16.84 -1.10
CA ASN A 75 6.41 16.17 -0.82
C ASN A 75 6.21 14.90 0.00
N ALA A 76 7.28 14.13 0.20
CA ALA A 76 7.25 12.85 0.89
C ALA A 76 6.85 13.00 2.36
N THR A 77 7.33 14.06 3.02
CA THR A 77 7.01 14.34 4.42
C THR A 77 5.52 14.56 4.63
N GLU A 78 4.88 15.35 3.78
CA GLU A 78 3.43 15.59 3.81
C GLU A 78 2.64 14.30 3.53
N LEU A 79 3.07 13.51 2.54
CA LEU A 79 2.45 12.23 2.20
C LEU A 79 2.52 11.24 3.37
N SER A 80 3.70 11.03 3.94
CA SER A 80 3.89 10.12 5.07
C SER A 80 3.09 10.57 6.29
N LYS A 81 3.09 11.86 6.64
CA LYS A 81 2.28 12.39 7.75
C LYS A 81 0.78 12.17 7.53
N LEU A 82 0.29 12.40 6.32
CA LEU A 82 -1.12 12.19 6.00
C LEU A 82 -1.50 10.71 6.10
N MET A 83 -0.65 9.81 5.60
CA MET A 83 -0.89 8.37 5.69
C MET A 83 -0.81 7.85 7.13
N GLN A 84 0.14 8.29 7.94
CA GLN A 84 0.20 7.95 9.37
C GLN A 84 -1.03 8.46 10.13
N LYS A 85 -1.56 9.64 9.79
CA LYS A 85 -2.80 10.14 10.39
C LYS A 85 -4.01 9.27 10.04
N GLN A 86 -4.09 8.79 8.80
CA GLN A 86 -5.19 7.91 8.36
C GLN A 86 -5.06 6.48 8.90
N TYR A 87 -3.83 6.02 9.11
CA TYR A 87 -3.49 4.67 9.50
C TYR A 87 -2.51 4.66 10.69
N PRO A 88 -2.90 5.17 11.88
CA PRO A 88 -1.99 5.43 12.98
C PRO A 88 -1.44 4.16 13.67
N THR A 89 -2.03 3.01 13.40
CA THR A 89 -1.66 1.73 14.03
C THR A 89 -0.87 0.80 13.12
N LEU A 90 -0.68 1.16 11.84
CA LEU A 90 0.10 0.33 10.93
C LEU A 90 1.59 0.44 11.25
N GLN A 91 2.28 -0.69 11.21
CA GLN A 91 3.74 -0.73 11.35
C GLN A 91 4.44 -0.39 10.03
N SER A 92 5.78 -0.51 10.01
CA SER A 92 6.64 -0.22 8.85
C SER A 92 6.58 1.24 8.40
N VAL A 93 6.65 2.17 9.36
CA VAL A 93 6.68 3.62 9.09
C VAL A 93 7.90 4.01 8.24
N ASP A 94 9.07 3.41 8.47
CA ASP A 94 10.26 3.66 7.64
C ASP A 94 10.04 3.29 6.17
N SER A 95 9.31 2.20 5.91
CA SER A 95 8.91 1.78 4.56
C SER A 95 7.96 2.77 3.91
N LEU A 96 7.02 3.34 4.68
CA LEU A 96 6.16 4.41 4.20
C LEU A 96 6.98 5.65 3.81
N GLU A 97 7.95 6.05 4.65
CA GLU A 97 8.78 7.22 4.39
C GLU A 97 9.66 7.06 3.14
N LEU A 98 10.28 5.90 2.97
CA LEU A 98 11.05 5.59 1.77
C LEU A 98 10.14 5.55 0.53
N GLY A 99 9.04 4.81 0.59
CA GLY A 99 8.09 4.72 -0.51
C GLY A 99 7.51 6.08 -0.92
N ALA A 100 7.27 6.97 0.06
CA ALA A 100 6.82 8.34 -0.21
C ALA A 100 7.86 9.16 -0.95
N LYS A 101 9.16 9.05 -0.61
CA LYS A 101 10.25 9.72 -1.34
C LYS A 101 10.30 9.28 -2.80
N VAL A 102 10.14 7.99 -3.07
CA VAL A 102 10.14 7.46 -4.43
C VAL A 102 8.91 7.94 -5.21
N VAL A 103 7.72 7.84 -4.61
CA VAL A 103 6.45 8.31 -5.23
C VAL A 103 6.49 9.81 -5.55
N LYS A 104 7.19 10.61 -4.74
CA LYS A 104 7.34 12.06 -4.94
C LYS A 104 8.53 12.44 -5.82
N GLY A 105 9.31 11.47 -6.30
CA GLY A 105 10.50 11.72 -7.11
C GLY A 105 11.68 12.32 -6.34
N GLU A 106 11.62 12.32 -5.01
CA GLU A 106 12.69 12.79 -4.12
C GLU A 106 13.80 11.73 -3.95
N MET A 107 13.53 10.49 -4.39
CA MET A 107 14.48 9.37 -4.39
C MET A 107 14.24 8.50 -5.64
N GLN A 108 15.32 8.01 -6.26
CA GLN A 108 15.24 7.00 -7.31
C GLN A 108 15.23 5.61 -6.69
N TRP A 109 14.35 4.74 -7.17
CA TRP A 109 14.28 3.33 -6.79
C TRP A 109 14.74 2.47 -7.97
N PRO A 110 15.68 1.51 -7.78
CA PRO A 110 16.26 0.71 -8.86
C PRO A 110 15.26 -0.16 -9.64
#